data_AF-A0A1M6M9S6-F1
#
_entry.id   AF-A0A1M6M9S6-F1
#
_cell.length_a   1.000
_cell.length_b   1.000
_cell.length_c   1.000
_cell.angle_alpha   90.00
_cell.angle_beta   90.00
_cell.angle_gamma   90.00
#
_symmetry.space_group_name_H-M   'P 1'
#
loop_
_entity.id
_entity.type
_entity.pdbx_description
1 polymer ?
#
loop_
_entity_poly.entity_id
_entity_poly.type
_entity_poly.pdbx_seq_one_letter_code
_entity_poly.pdbx_strand_id
1 'polypeptide(L)'
;MSRRSQWKQVANGMLGDVSKARTVEERENVPEKACGFCRNFSENAYASDGRGYCKKLKVGSDIKAVPPVYVMEGEASYTVLFNSDGGKCEHYTRQALIDTSGSEVNDPSYRRAHRQLKK
;
A
#
# COMPACT_ATOMS: atom_id res chain seq x y z
N MET A 1 3.45 -7.76 -31.73
CA MET A 1 3.64 -7.56 -30.27
C MET A 1 3.72 -8.93 -29.60
N SER A 2 4.79 -9.20 -28.83
CA SER A 2 4.99 -10.50 -28.18
C SER A 2 4.05 -10.66 -26.98
N ARG A 3 3.56 -11.88 -26.69
CA ARG A 3 2.78 -12.13 -25.46
C ARG A 3 3.52 -11.66 -24.21
N ARG A 4 4.86 -11.73 -24.22
CA ARG A 4 5.72 -11.25 -23.13
C ARG A 4 5.67 -9.73 -22.96
N SER A 5 5.50 -8.96 -24.04
CA SER A 5 5.37 -7.50 -23.96
C SER A 5 3.99 -7.07 -23.47
N GLN A 6 2.93 -7.81 -23.82
CA GLN A 6 1.58 -7.61 -23.28
C GLN A 6 1.54 -7.91 -21.76
N TRP A 7 2.12 -9.04 -21.33
CA TRP A 7 2.20 -9.36 -19.90
C TRP A 7 3.01 -8.33 -19.10
N LYS A 8 4.09 -7.79 -19.66
CA LYS A 8 4.85 -6.69 -19.03
C LYS A 8 4.02 -5.40 -18.90
N GLN A 9 3.21 -5.05 -19.89
CA GLN A 9 2.36 -3.86 -19.82
C GLN A 9 1.28 -4.01 -18.73
N VAL A 10 0.63 -5.17 -18.66
CA VAL A 10 -0.36 -5.47 -17.61
C VAL A 10 0.29 -5.47 -16.22
N ALA A 11 1.44 -6.13 -16.08
CA ALA A 11 2.18 -6.16 -14.82
C ALA A 11 2.63 -4.76 -14.36
N ASN A 12 3.08 -3.91 -15.29
CA ASN A 12 3.46 -2.53 -14.99
C ASN A 12 2.26 -1.66 -14.58
N GLY A 13 1.06 -1.91 -15.15
CA GLY A 13 -0.16 -1.22 -14.73
C GLY A 13 -0.61 -1.62 -13.32
N MET A 14 -0.37 -2.88 -12.92
CA MET A 14 -0.75 -3.39 -11.60
C MET A 14 0.29 -3.14 -10.50
N LEU A 15 1.58 -3.20 -10.83
CA LEU A 15 2.69 -3.18 -9.87
C LEU A 15 3.65 -1.99 -10.06
N GLY A 16 3.38 -1.09 -11.00
CA GLY A 16 4.32 -0.09 -11.53
C GLY A 16 5.20 0.59 -10.48
N ASP A 17 4.59 1.36 -9.58
CA ASP A 17 5.31 2.13 -8.56
C ASP A 17 5.92 1.27 -7.43
N VAL A 18 5.47 0.04 -7.32
CA VAL A 18 5.87 -0.92 -6.29
C VAL A 18 7.07 -1.77 -6.74
N SER A 19 7.25 -1.87 -8.06
CA SER A 19 8.28 -2.67 -8.74
C SER A 19 9.57 -1.91 -9.05
N LYS A 20 9.58 -0.57 -8.92
CA LYS A 20 10.77 0.27 -9.10
C LYS A 20 11.79 0.02 -7.98
N ALA A 21 13.06 -0.06 -8.35
CA ALA A 21 14.16 -0.03 -7.38
C ALA A 21 14.18 1.33 -6.67
N ARG A 22 14.28 1.33 -5.34
CA ARG A 22 14.29 2.53 -4.49
C ARG A 22 15.62 2.64 -3.77
N THR A 23 16.03 3.87 -3.46
CA THR A 23 17.22 4.10 -2.63
C THR A 23 16.94 3.73 -1.17
N VAL A 24 17.98 3.69 -0.34
CA VAL A 24 17.83 3.37 1.09
C VAL A 24 16.99 4.44 1.78
N GLU A 25 17.23 5.71 1.47
CA GLU A 25 16.50 6.85 2.03
C GLU A 25 15.00 6.79 1.70
N GLU A 26 14.64 6.40 0.47
CA GLU A 26 13.24 6.22 0.05
C GLU A 26 12.55 5.02 0.71
N ARG A 27 13.31 4.05 1.20
CA ARG A 27 12.78 2.87 1.91
C ARG A 27 12.61 3.14 3.40
N GLU A 28 13.54 3.87 4.00
CA GLU A 28 13.53 4.17 5.44
C GLU A 28 12.69 5.40 5.80
N ASN A 29 12.45 6.31 4.86
CA ASN A 29 11.57 7.44 5.10
C ASN A 29 10.10 6.98 5.16
N VAL A 30 9.48 7.17 6.32
CA VAL A 30 8.07 6.85 6.56
C VAL A 30 7.34 8.17 6.81
N PRO A 31 6.45 8.60 5.90
CA PRO A 31 5.70 9.83 6.09
C PRO A 31 4.69 9.73 7.24
N GLU A 32 4.31 10.86 7.84
CA GLU A 32 3.36 10.89 8.96
C GLU A 32 1.99 10.28 8.60
N LYS A 33 1.56 10.47 7.36
CA LYS A 33 0.35 9.87 6.77
C LYS A 33 0.71 8.76 5.78
N ALA A 34 1.55 7.84 6.19
CA ALA A 34 1.90 6.68 5.37
C ALA A 34 0.68 5.75 5.14
N CYS A 35 0.57 5.15 3.95
CA CYS A 35 -0.47 4.17 3.63
C CYS A 35 -0.53 3.01 4.64
N GLY A 36 0.63 2.59 5.17
CA GLY A 36 0.71 1.59 6.22
C GLY A 36 -0.02 1.99 7.50
N PHE A 37 -0.21 3.27 7.80
CA PHE A 37 -1.01 3.69 8.95
C PHE A 37 -2.51 3.76 8.68
N CYS A 38 -2.94 3.49 7.44
CA CYS A 38 -4.33 3.54 7.05
C CYS A 38 -5.05 2.23 7.39
N ARG A 39 -6.25 2.31 7.96
CA ARG A 39 -7.14 1.15 8.21
C ARG A 39 -7.49 0.38 6.93
N ASN A 40 -7.41 1.05 5.78
CA ASN A 40 -7.69 0.45 4.47
C ASN A 40 -6.49 -0.29 3.88
N PHE A 41 -5.30 -0.19 4.48
CA PHE A 41 -4.14 -0.94 4.03
C PHE A 41 -4.18 -2.38 4.57
N SER A 42 -3.68 -3.30 3.76
CA SER A 42 -3.47 -4.69 4.13
C SER A 42 -2.12 -5.12 3.60
N GLU A 43 -1.25 -5.60 4.47
CA GLU A 43 0.05 -6.10 4.05
C GLU A 43 -0.09 -7.43 3.29
N ASN A 44 0.75 -7.63 2.29
CA ASN A 44 0.86 -8.93 1.62
C ASN A 44 1.56 -9.91 2.58
N ALA A 45 0.90 -11.03 2.88
CA ALA A 45 1.40 -12.01 3.83
C ALA A 45 2.71 -12.71 3.41
N TYR A 46 3.02 -12.73 2.10
CA TYR A 46 4.14 -13.47 1.53
C TYR A 46 5.36 -12.61 1.20
N ALA A 47 5.16 -11.29 1.08
CA ALA A 47 6.20 -10.37 0.65
C ALA A 47 6.61 -9.52 1.85
N SER A 48 7.66 -9.94 2.55
CA SER A 48 8.29 -9.16 3.65
C SER A 48 9.02 -7.90 3.16
N ASP A 49 8.62 -7.36 2.00
CA ASP A 49 9.16 -6.18 1.35
C ASP A 49 8.30 -4.93 1.60
N GLY A 50 7.24 -5.07 2.41
CA GLY A 50 6.35 -3.98 2.77
C GLY A 50 5.28 -3.68 1.71
N ARG A 51 5.12 -4.56 0.71
CA ARG A 51 4.02 -4.49 -0.26
C ARG A 51 2.70 -4.82 0.38
N GLY A 52 1.69 -4.03 0.06
CA GLY A 52 0.33 -4.27 0.48
C GLY A 52 -0.67 -3.79 -0.57
N TYR A 53 -1.92 -3.89 -0.21
CA TYR A 53 -3.04 -3.48 -1.04
C TYR A 53 -4.02 -2.61 -0.24
N CYS A 54 -4.63 -1.66 -0.93
CA CYS A 54 -5.73 -0.88 -0.38
C CYS A 54 -7.03 -1.65 -0.57
N LYS A 55 -7.76 -1.89 0.50
CA LYS A 55 -9.09 -2.54 0.50
C LYS A 55 -10.16 -1.67 -0.16
N LYS A 56 -9.96 -0.34 -0.17
CA LYS A 56 -10.93 0.65 -0.68
C LYS A 56 -10.67 1.04 -2.14
N LEU A 57 -9.41 1.25 -2.51
CA LEU A 57 -9.02 1.67 -3.85
C LEU A 57 -8.66 0.47 -4.72
N LYS A 58 -8.94 0.58 -6.01
CA LYS A 58 -8.73 -0.46 -7.02
C LYS A 58 -7.64 -0.07 -8.01
N VAL A 59 -7.17 -1.05 -8.78
CA VAL A 59 -6.20 -0.83 -9.86
C VAL A 59 -6.72 0.28 -10.79
N GLY A 60 -5.84 1.22 -11.16
CA GLY A 60 -6.20 2.44 -11.88
C GLY A 60 -6.37 3.67 -10.99
N SER A 61 -6.41 3.51 -9.67
CA SER A 61 -6.33 4.65 -8.75
C SER A 61 -4.93 5.26 -8.74
N ASP A 62 -4.86 6.59 -8.68
CA ASP A 62 -3.63 7.35 -8.52
C ASP A 62 -3.83 8.47 -7.51
N ILE A 63 -3.28 8.28 -6.31
CA ILE A 63 -3.34 9.25 -5.21
C ILE A 63 -2.31 10.38 -5.35
N LYS A 64 -1.34 10.25 -6.25
CA LYS A 64 -0.27 11.25 -6.47
C LYS A 64 -0.63 12.24 -7.58
N ALA A 65 -1.53 11.85 -8.49
CA ALA A 65 -2.06 12.71 -9.54
C ALA A 65 -2.75 13.97 -8.98
N VAL A 66 -2.79 15.03 -9.80
CA VAL A 66 -3.50 16.27 -9.50
C VAL A 66 -4.44 16.56 -10.68
N PRO A 67 -5.77 16.35 -10.55
CA PRO A 67 -6.48 15.84 -9.37
C PRO A 67 -6.25 14.34 -9.09
N PRO A 68 -6.40 13.87 -7.83
CA PRO A 68 -6.31 12.45 -7.52
C PRO A 68 -7.37 11.64 -8.25
N VAL A 69 -6.99 10.45 -8.72
CA VAL A 69 -7.90 9.53 -9.42
C VAL A 69 -8.25 8.40 -8.46
N TYR A 70 -9.54 8.24 -8.15
CA TYR A 70 -10.02 7.18 -7.28
C TYR A 70 -10.90 6.21 -8.05
N VAL A 71 -10.48 4.94 -8.10
CA VAL A 71 -11.27 3.84 -8.64
C VAL A 71 -11.71 2.98 -7.45
N MET A 72 -13.01 2.94 -7.16
CA MET A 72 -13.56 2.15 -6.05
C MET A 72 -14.14 0.81 -6.50
N GLU A 73 -14.50 0.69 -7.78
CA GLU A 73 -15.12 -0.48 -8.38
C GLU A 73 -14.08 -1.32 -9.12
N GLY A 74 -14.09 -2.64 -8.91
CA GLY A 74 -13.16 -3.56 -9.54
C GLY A 74 -12.70 -4.69 -8.62
N GLU A 75 -12.26 -5.79 -9.24
CA GLU A 75 -11.79 -6.98 -8.54
C GLU A 75 -10.37 -6.81 -8.00
N ALA A 76 -9.50 -6.13 -8.75
CA ALA A 76 -8.10 -5.95 -8.39
C ALA A 76 -7.90 -4.76 -7.45
N SER A 77 -7.26 -5.00 -6.31
CA SER A 77 -6.97 -3.96 -5.31
C SER A 77 -5.78 -3.09 -5.71
N TYR A 78 -5.80 -1.81 -5.31
CA TYR A 78 -4.70 -0.88 -5.56
C TYR A 78 -3.47 -1.29 -4.75
N THR A 79 -2.35 -1.58 -5.43
CA THR A 79 -1.13 -2.04 -4.78
C THR A 79 -0.26 -0.85 -4.35
N VAL A 80 0.16 -0.82 -3.09
CA VAL A 80 0.94 0.26 -2.48
C VAL A 80 1.99 -0.30 -1.51
N LEU A 81 3.03 0.49 -1.19
CA LEU A 81 3.91 0.16 -0.06
C LEU A 81 3.40 0.78 1.23
N PHE A 82 3.72 0.16 2.37
CA PHE A 82 3.42 0.72 3.69
C PHE A 82 3.96 2.13 3.88
N ASN A 83 5.14 2.45 3.34
CA ASN A 83 5.78 3.77 3.48
C ASN A 83 5.36 4.78 2.39
N SER A 84 4.38 4.43 1.55
CA SER A 84 3.91 5.35 0.51
C SER A 84 3.12 6.49 1.14
N ASP A 85 3.32 7.72 0.66
CA ASP A 85 2.60 8.89 1.18
C ASP A 85 1.11 8.83 0.79
N GLY A 86 0.25 8.82 1.80
CA GLY A 86 -1.21 8.87 1.70
C GLY A 86 -1.80 10.25 2.02
N GLY A 87 -0.97 11.29 2.18
CA GLY A 87 -1.40 12.62 2.63
C GLY A 87 -2.47 13.28 1.75
N LYS A 88 -2.50 12.97 0.45
CA LYS A 88 -3.49 13.47 -0.52
C LYS A 88 -4.73 12.57 -0.67
N CYS A 89 -4.78 11.42 -0.01
CA CYS A 89 -5.88 10.47 -0.13
C CYS A 89 -7.05 10.89 0.76
N GLU A 90 -8.20 11.18 0.17
CA GLU A 90 -9.44 11.54 0.89
C GLU A 90 -10.00 10.38 1.72
N HIS A 91 -9.68 9.14 1.34
CA HIS A 91 -10.10 7.92 2.04
C HIS A 91 -9.06 7.43 3.07
N TYR A 92 -8.10 8.27 3.43
CA TYR A 92 -7.16 7.95 4.50
C TYR A 92 -7.86 8.01 5.85
N THR A 93 -7.89 6.88 6.55
CA THR A 93 -8.34 6.83 7.95
C THR A 93 -7.26 6.17 8.77
N ARG A 94 -6.66 6.91 9.69
CA ARG A 94 -5.60 6.39 10.55
C ARG A 94 -6.15 5.24 11.38
N GLN A 95 -5.46 4.11 11.37
CA GLN A 95 -5.81 2.96 12.16
C GLN A 95 -5.54 3.23 13.64
N ALA A 96 -6.51 2.88 14.50
CA ALA A 96 -6.26 2.81 15.92
C ALA A 96 -5.40 1.57 16.20
N LEU A 97 -4.18 1.78 16.71
CA LEU A 97 -3.37 0.70 17.26
C LEU A 97 -4.09 0.20 18.52
N ILE A 98 -4.77 -0.94 18.40
CA ILE A 98 -5.31 -1.66 19.53
C ILE A 98 -4.19 -2.62 19.95
N ASP A 99 -3.66 -2.43 21.16
CA ASP A 99 -2.60 -3.26 21.75
C ASP A 99 -3.14 -3.87 23.03
N THR A 100 -4.27 -4.56 22.91
CA THR A 100 -4.99 -5.14 24.05
C THR A 100 -4.88 -6.66 24.09
N SER A 101 -4.48 -7.33 23.00
CA SER A 101 -4.31 -8.79 22.98
C SER A 101 -3.25 -9.30 21.98
N GLY A 102 -2.54 -10.36 22.35
CA GLY A 102 -1.50 -10.98 21.51
C GLY A 102 -2.02 -11.61 20.20
N SER A 103 -3.31 -11.94 20.12
CA SER A 103 -3.97 -12.40 18.88
C SER A 103 -4.06 -11.31 17.81
N GLU A 104 -4.05 -10.03 18.20
CA GLU A 104 -4.05 -8.88 17.28
C GLU A 104 -2.78 -8.84 16.41
N VAL A 105 -1.70 -9.48 16.85
CA VAL A 105 -0.41 -9.54 16.12
C VAL A 105 -0.52 -10.39 14.85
N ASN A 106 -1.50 -11.31 14.79
CA ASN A 106 -1.69 -12.23 13.68
C ASN A 106 -2.72 -11.73 12.63
N ASP A 107 -3.48 -10.66 12.92
CA ASP A 107 -4.41 -10.08 11.95
C ASP A 107 -3.60 -9.33 10.86
N PRO A 108 -3.77 -9.65 9.56
CA PRO A 108 -3.14 -8.93 8.45
C PRO A 108 -3.36 -7.42 8.45
N SER A 109 -4.42 -6.96 9.12
CA SER A 109 -4.74 -5.55 9.30
C SER A 109 -3.88 -4.90 10.40
N TYR A 110 -3.31 -5.66 11.35
CA TYR A 110 -2.62 -5.13 12.55
C TYR A 110 -1.18 -5.70 12.73
N ARG A 111 -0.56 -6.22 11.66
CA ARG A 111 0.77 -6.86 11.68
C ARG A 111 1.90 -6.00 12.26
N ARG A 112 2.96 -6.67 12.71
CA ARG A 112 4.17 -6.08 13.35
C ARG A 112 4.79 -4.91 12.57
N ALA A 113 4.74 -4.89 11.24
CA ALA A 113 5.29 -3.80 10.45
C ALA A 113 4.68 -2.44 10.85
N HIS A 114 3.37 -2.40 11.14
CA HIS A 114 2.66 -1.20 11.61
C HIS A 114 3.14 -0.70 12.97
N ARG A 115 3.71 -1.59 13.80
CA ARG A 115 4.20 -1.28 15.15
C ARG A 115 5.63 -0.73 15.13
N GLN A 116 6.43 -1.07 14.13
CA GLN A 116 7.81 -0.59 13.96
C GLN A 116 7.90 0.87 13.49
N LEU A 117 6.80 1.41 12.95
CA LEU A 117 6.76 2.77 12.41
C LEU A 117 6.48 3.84 13.48
N LYS A 118 6.26 3.44 14.74
CA LYS A 118 6.11 4.36 15.87
C LYS A 118 7.52 4.69 16.38
N LYS A 119 8.01 5.90 16.09
CA LYS A 119 9.15 6.49 16.80
C LYS A 119 8.74 6.86 18.22
#